data_AF-A0AB38DXV7-F1
#
_entry.id   AF-A0AB38DXV7-F1
#
_cell.length_a   1.000
_cell.length_b   1.000
_cell.length_c   1.000
_cell.angle_alpha   90.00
_cell.angle_beta   90.00
_cell.angle_gamma   90.00
#
_symmetry.space_group_name_H-M   'P 1'
#
loop_
_entity.id
_entity.type
_entity.pdbx_description
1 polymer ?
#
loop_
_entity_poly.entity_id
_entity_poly.type
_entity_poly.pdbx_seq_one_letter_code
_entity_poly.pdbx_strand_id
1 'polypeptide(L)'
;MSNGGFYMAPSWGVPLCLKVPKSDIFVVLSADAAGIVATMFALNDYSTILANPNDINGMIERYYHLAAFATMHNEAEMLYQVIDHIG
;
A
#
# COMPACT_ATOMS: atom_id res chain seq x y z
N MET A 1 13.33 0.76 1.20
CA MET A 1 13.57 1.16 -0.21
C MET A 1 14.66 2.23 -0.23
N SER A 2 15.32 2.49 -1.38
CA SER A 2 16.38 3.52 -1.46
C SER A 2 15.86 4.96 -1.41
N ASN A 3 14.56 5.16 -1.66
CA ASN A 3 13.89 6.46 -1.65
C ASN A 3 13.40 6.92 -0.26
N GLY A 4 13.86 6.31 0.84
CA GLY A 4 13.42 6.64 2.20
C GLY A 4 12.09 6.01 2.63
N GLY A 5 11.37 5.34 1.72
CA GLY A 5 10.15 4.59 2.03
C GLY A 5 10.40 3.20 2.61
N PHE A 6 9.33 2.60 3.13
CA PHE A 6 9.30 1.21 3.60
C PHE A 6 7.97 0.56 3.27
N TYR A 7 7.96 -0.78 3.32
CA TYR A 7 6.75 -1.58 3.39
C TYR A 7 7.03 -2.88 4.12
N MET A 8 5.97 -3.56 4.55
CA MET A 8 6.03 -4.90 5.12
C MET A 8 5.23 -5.85 4.25
N ALA A 9 5.77 -7.03 4.00
CA ALA A 9 5.11 -8.08 3.24
C ALA A 9 5.11 -9.41 4.02
N PRO A 10 4.03 -10.19 3.95
CA PRO A 10 4.04 -11.57 4.43
C PRO A 10 5.10 -12.40 3.71
N SER A 11 5.80 -13.27 4.43
CA SER A 11 6.79 -14.20 3.85
C SER A 11 6.12 -15.46 3.26
N TRP A 12 4.91 -15.32 2.75
CA TRP A 12 4.11 -16.44 2.25
C TRP A 12 4.46 -16.74 0.80
N GLY A 13 4.74 -18.01 0.47
CA GLY A 13 5.10 -18.45 -0.88
C GLY A 13 3.91 -18.68 -1.81
N VAL A 14 2.73 -18.18 -1.47
CA VAL A 14 1.48 -18.39 -2.21
C VAL A 14 0.78 -17.06 -2.48
N PRO A 15 0.07 -16.90 -3.62
CA PRO A 15 -0.75 -15.74 -3.87
C PRO A 15 -1.88 -15.58 -2.85
N LEU A 16 -2.28 -14.34 -2.60
CA LEU A 16 -3.31 -13.95 -1.65
C LEU A 16 -4.46 -13.28 -2.38
N CYS A 17 -5.67 -13.74 -2.07
CA CYS A 17 -6.90 -13.07 -2.50
C CYS A 17 -7.22 -11.97 -1.47
N LEU A 18 -7.11 -10.71 -1.88
CA LEU A 18 -7.45 -9.56 -1.07
C LEU A 18 -8.83 -9.05 -1.45
N LYS A 19 -9.60 -8.65 -0.42
CA LYS A 19 -10.80 -7.82 -0.57
C LYS A 19 -10.43 -6.39 -0.20
N VAL A 20 -10.58 -5.46 -1.13
CA VAL A 20 -10.29 -4.04 -0.87
C VAL A 20 -11.41 -3.45 0.01
N PRO A 21 -11.10 -2.87 1.18
CA PRO A 21 -12.12 -2.31 2.06
C PRO A 21 -13.00 -1.28 1.35
N LYS A 22 -14.30 -1.27 1.66
CA LYS A 22 -15.28 -0.32 1.11
C LYS A 22 -15.44 -0.34 -0.43
N SER A 23 -14.98 -1.40 -1.09
CA SER A 23 -15.25 -1.66 -2.52
C SER A 23 -15.65 -3.12 -2.75
N ASP A 24 -16.19 -3.41 -3.94
CA ASP A 24 -16.48 -4.77 -4.41
C ASP A 24 -15.29 -5.41 -5.14
N ILE A 25 -14.10 -4.83 -5.02
CA ILE A 25 -12.89 -5.30 -5.70
C ILE A 25 -12.26 -6.46 -4.92
N PHE A 26 -12.05 -7.55 -5.64
CA PHE A 26 -11.22 -8.67 -5.24
C PHE A 26 -10.03 -8.77 -6.19
N VAL A 27 -8.84 -8.94 -5.64
CA VAL A 27 -7.61 -9.08 -6.41
C VAL A 27 -6.81 -10.26 -5.87
N VAL A 28 -6.15 -11.00 -6.77
CA VAL A 28 -5.17 -12.02 -6.39
C VAL A 28 -3.79 -11.44 -6.66
N LEU A 29 -2.98 -11.32 -5.61
CA LEU A 29 -1.64 -10.73 -5.65
C LEU A 29 -0.62 -11.69 -5.07
N SER A 30 0.66 -11.57 -5.44
CA SER A 30 1.73 -12.17 -4.66
C SER A 30 1.74 -11.64 -3.21
N ALA A 31 2.39 -12.36 -2.29
CA ALA A 31 2.54 -11.90 -0.92
C ALA A 31 3.31 -10.56 -0.84
N ASP A 32 4.25 -10.31 -1.75
CA ASP A 32 4.99 -9.04 -1.82
C ASP A 32 4.06 -7.87 -2.22
N ALA A 33 3.31 -8.03 -3.31
CA ALA A 33 2.33 -7.05 -3.77
C ALA A 33 1.20 -6.82 -2.75
N ALA A 34 0.74 -7.89 -2.08
CA ALA A 34 -0.23 -7.77 -1.00
C ALA A 34 0.31 -6.96 0.19
N GLY A 35 1.61 -7.09 0.50
CA GLY A 35 2.29 -6.29 1.51
C GLY A 35 2.35 -4.80 1.17
N ILE A 36 2.59 -4.47 -0.09
CA ILE A 36 2.54 -3.10 -0.60
C ILE A 36 1.16 -2.50 -0.35
N VAL A 37 0.09 -3.18 -0.79
CA VAL A 37 -1.31 -2.73 -0.59
C VAL A 37 -1.63 -2.54 0.88
N ALA A 38 -1.30 -3.53 1.72
CA ALA A 38 -1.59 -3.48 3.15
C ALA A 38 -0.86 -2.33 3.85
N THR A 39 0.41 -2.09 3.50
CA THR A 39 1.19 -0.98 4.06
C THR A 39 0.62 0.36 3.60
N MET A 40 0.25 0.51 2.32
CA MET A 40 -0.35 1.75 1.81
C MET A 40 -1.66 2.07 2.51
N PHE A 41 -2.54 1.06 2.68
CA PHE A 41 -3.79 1.22 3.43
C PHE A 41 -3.52 1.66 4.87
N ALA A 42 -2.57 1.02 5.56
CA ALA A 42 -2.23 1.38 6.94
C ALA A 42 -1.66 2.80 7.06
N LEU A 43 -0.83 3.26 6.11
CA LEU A 43 -0.30 4.63 6.10
C LEU A 43 -1.42 5.67 5.92
N ASN A 44 -2.39 5.40 5.03
CA ASN A 44 -3.55 6.27 4.85
C ASN A 44 -4.40 6.29 6.12
N ASP A 45 -4.87 5.13 6.58
CA ASP A 45 -5.73 5.02 7.76
C ASP A 45 -5.09 5.64 9.01
N TYR A 46 -3.80 5.36 9.25
CA TYR A 46 -3.07 5.92 10.38
C TYR A 46 -2.92 7.44 10.30
N SER A 47 -2.77 8.01 9.09
CA SER A 47 -2.71 9.48 8.92
C SER A 47 -3.99 10.18 9.39
N THR A 48 -5.15 9.51 9.32
CA THR A 48 -6.44 10.08 9.72
C THR A 48 -6.63 10.24 11.22
N ILE A 49 -5.84 9.49 12.02
CA ILE A 49 -5.93 9.51 13.49
C ILE A 49 -4.82 10.35 14.15
N LEU A 50 -3.87 10.85 13.37
CA LEU A 50 -2.81 11.74 13.85
C LEU A 50 -3.33 13.16 14.06
N ALA A 51 -2.86 13.81 15.12
CA ALA A 51 -3.24 15.20 15.43
C ALA A 51 -2.20 16.24 14.98
N ASN A 52 -0.94 15.83 14.82
CA ASN A 52 0.17 16.74 14.48
C ASN A 52 0.34 16.81 12.95
N PRO A 53 0.26 18.00 12.34
CA PRO A 53 0.45 18.18 10.90
C PRO A 53 1.80 17.66 10.37
N ASN A 54 2.87 17.74 11.16
CA ASN A 54 4.18 17.24 10.73
C ASN A 54 4.20 15.72 10.66
N ASP A 55 3.54 15.04 11.58
CA ASP A 55 3.44 13.58 11.58
C ASP A 55 2.55 13.11 10.41
N ILE A 56 1.44 13.81 10.15
CA ILE A 56 0.57 13.58 8.98
C ILE A 56 1.37 13.72 7.68
N ASN A 57 2.10 14.83 7.52
CA ASN A 57 2.95 15.06 6.34
C ASN A 57 4.00 13.96 6.19
N GLY A 58 4.60 13.51 7.29
CA GLY A 58 5.53 12.39 7.28
C GLY A 58 4.89 11.06 6.85
N MET A 59 3.64 10.80 7.18
CA MET A 59 2.91 9.62 6.71
C MET A 59 2.58 9.73 5.21
N ILE A 60 2.12 10.90 4.77
CA ILE A 60 1.83 11.19 3.36
C ILE A 60 3.08 11.03 2.49
N GLU A 61 4.23 11.53 2.95
CA GLU A 61 5.51 11.38 2.24
C GLU A 61 5.88 9.89 2.07
N ARG A 62 5.76 9.09 3.14
CA ARG A 62 5.99 7.64 3.09
C ARG A 62 5.02 6.92 2.14
N TYR A 63 3.76 7.36 2.12
CA TYR A 63 2.76 6.85 1.18
C TYR A 63 3.19 7.09 -0.26
N TYR A 64 3.62 8.31 -0.60
CA TYR A 64 4.08 8.62 -1.96
C TYR A 64 5.39 7.93 -2.33
N HIS A 65 6.32 7.73 -1.39
CA HIS A 65 7.50 6.91 -1.63
C HIS A 65 7.14 5.45 -1.95
N LEU A 66 6.14 4.89 -1.26
CA LEU A 66 5.66 3.53 -1.53
C LEU A 66 4.88 3.45 -2.85
N ALA A 67 4.02 4.43 -3.13
CA ALA A 67 3.31 4.51 -4.40
C ALA A 67 4.28 4.58 -5.59
N ALA A 68 5.35 5.40 -5.49
CA ALA A 68 6.38 5.47 -6.51
C ALA A 68 7.09 4.12 -6.74
N PHE A 69 7.33 3.36 -5.67
CA PHE A 69 7.91 2.01 -5.77
C PHE A 69 6.95 1.00 -6.41
N ALA A 70 5.66 1.06 -6.06
CA ALA A 70 4.62 0.19 -6.62
C ALA A 70 4.54 0.29 -8.15
N THR A 71 4.83 1.47 -8.73
CA THR A 71 4.84 1.68 -10.19
C THR A 71 5.90 0.85 -10.92
N MET A 72 6.96 0.45 -10.23
CA MET A 72 8.07 -0.34 -10.78
C MET A 72 7.92 -1.85 -10.48
N HIS A 73 6.86 -2.26 -9.79
CA HIS A 73 6.63 -3.64 -9.41
C HIS A 73 6.11 -4.46 -10.61
N ASN A 74 6.44 -5.75 -10.69
CA ASN A 74 6.00 -6.63 -11.77
C ASN A 74 4.46 -6.76 -11.86
N GLU A 75 3.76 -6.48 -10.76
CA GLU A 75 2.29 -6.48 -10.64
C GLU A 75 1.70 -5.06 -10.61
N ALA A 76 2.41 -4.05 -11.14
CA ALA A 76 2.00 -2.65 -11.08
C ALA A 76 0.57 -2.41 -11.56
N GLU A 77 0.15 -3.02 -12.67
CA GLU A 77 -1.23 -2.88 -13.19
C GLU A 77 -2.30 -3.31 -12.18
N MET A 78 -2.10 -4.43 -11.47
CA MET A 78 -3.02 -4.91 -10.45
C MET A 78 -2.95 -4.04 -9.18
N LEU A 79 -1.76 -3.57 -8.82
CA LEU A 79 -1.58 -2.64 -7.71
C LEU A 79 -2.35 -1.33 -7.95
N TYR A 80 -2.31 -0.76 -9.16
CA TYR A 80 -3.06 0.47 -9.49
C TYR A 80 -4.57 0.30 -9.34
N GLN A 81 -5.13 -0.84 -9.78
CA GLN A 81 -6.56 -1.14 -9.60
C GLN A 81 -7.00 -1.11 -8.14
N VAL A 82 -6.10 -1.40 -7.21
CA VAL A 82 -6.36 -1.38 -5.77
C VAL A 82 -6.07 -0.02 -5.15
N ILE A 83 -4.93 0.57 -5.50
CA ILE A 83 -4.41 1.80 -4.89
C ILE A 83 -5.40 2.96 -5.04
N ASP A 84 -6.09 3.04 -6.18
CA ASP A 84 -7.10 4.08 -6.42
C ASP A 84 -8.34 3.97 -5.50
N HIS A 85 -8.50 2.83 -4.81
CA HIS A 85 -9.68 2.52 -3.98
C HIS A 85 -9.37 2.39 -2.49
N ILE A 86 -8.11 2.47 -2.08
CA ILE A 86 -7.68 2.47 -0.66
C ILE A 86 -7.56 3.89 -0.08
N GLY A 87 -8.11 4.88 -0.78
CA GLY A 87 -8.17 6.32 -0.48
C GLY A 87 -9.40 6.72 0.33
#